data_AF-A0A2G1XBA9-F1
#
_entry.id   AF-A0A2G1XBA9-F1
#
_cell.length_a   1.000
_cell.length_b   1.000
_cell.length_c   1.000
_cell.angle_alpha   90.00
_cell.angle_beta   90.00
_cell.angle_gamma   90.00
#
_symmetry.space_group_name_H-M   'P 1'
#
loop_
_entity.id
_entity.type
_entity.pdbx_description
1 polymer ?
#
loop_
_entity_poly.entity_id
_entity_poly.type
_entity_poly.pdbx_seq_one_letter_code
_entity_poly.pdbx_strand_id
1 'polypeptide(L)'
;MEVDRRLGADDAFLSDPSGMDAVLARGRPFGDSGYLREQTQAAFTFRLEKMAAFLPVARPLLTALERAGEPARYRVLGDPLVRYALQQLLTRFVTGRRAALAFEVCEAVLAETAHRLTAGATSGPLRDGSPEARHVGDASRTPWIWGEGPRDDMCARAFRHVVAHEYGGAPCAPSAGDVVMLRKATRLLGEILPETSRSALGHAHVVGVTPGVGAWRGKSSSSQFRLAGAVFLNRRMFRNPWWVAEALLHECLHQKLYDFRHAHSLLARDARGTGGGTAGGLLDELRKVVALWNSPGLEAGNLWDAQRAVAAFHVYVHVALFSTLAERRAPELRAVYGPPDAPCAMTPSRTAFERAHYLGEGLRSVCWAELGPAGRRMVDWLSSVLGAVDPAPPPPGSSLHLLLDRYLAEARRIEKVPPAGALVQRLAALREAEVDSTRAVLTGLGAQEQLDVLGCVPAQPSAQDEGAAFAETRRLIADTLLRLAPDGYSLNSLCPAARVPPDEMVRQMVEASSRELAVAGGLA
;
A
#
# COMPACT_ATOMS: atom_id res chain seq x y z
N MET A 1 14.14 3.35 -23.09
CA MET A 1 14.39 4.03 -24.38
C MET A 1 13.97 5.50 -24.41
N GLU A 2 12.74 5.90 -24.05
CA GLU A 2 12.39 7.34 -23.94
C GLU A 2 12.79 7.95 -22.58
N VAL A 3 12.75 7.15 -21.51
CA VAL A 3 13.26 7.52 -20.18
C VAL A 3 14.79 7.71 -20.23
N ASP A 4 15.53 6.78 -20.82
CA ASP A 4 17.00 6.91 -20.99
C ASP A 4 17.41 8.12 -21.85
N ARG A 5 16.53 8.61 -22.74
CA ARG A 5 16.79 9.81 -23.54
C ARG A 5 16.54 11.11 -22.78
N ARG A 6 15.63 11.13 -21.80
CA ARG A 6 15.36 12.30 -20.96
C ARG A 6 16.19 12.32 -19.68
N LEU A 7 16.71 11.19 -19.24
CA LEU A 7 17.60 11.04 -18.09
C LEU A 7 19.09 11.16 -18.46
N GLY A 8 19.42 11.68 -19.64
CA GLY A 8 20.80 12.10 -19.93
C GLY A 8 21.26 13.03 -18.82
N ALA A 9 22.39 12.69 -18.20
CA ALA A 9 22.87 13.20 -16.92
C ALA A 9 23.13 14.72 -16.89
N ASP A 10 22.08 15.52 -16.89
CA ASP A 10 22.13 16.93 -16.52
C ASP A 10 22.03 17.03 -15.00
N ASP A 11 23.09 17.54 -14.35
CA ASP A 11 23.16 17.83 -12.90
C ASP A 11 21.97 18.67 -12.40
N ALA A 12 21.28 19.38 -13.30
CA ALA A 12 20.06 20.13 -13.00
C ALA A 12 18.91 19.25 -12.47
N PHE A 13 18.78 17.98 -12.92
CA PHE A 13 17.72 17.09 -12.45
C PHE A 13 17.91 16.61 -11.01
N LEU A 14 19.14 16.51 -10.53
CA LEU A 14 19.43 16.13 -9.15
C LEU A 14 19.02 17.22 -8.15
N SER A 15 18.92 18.48 -8.61
CA SER A 15 18.57 19.62 -7.75
C SER A 15 17.06 19.74 -7.49
N ASP A 16 16.21 19.38 -8.45
CA ASP A 16 14.75 19.46 -8.34
C ASP A 16 14.03 18.20 -8.85
N PRO A 17 13.54 17.31 -7.94
CA PRO A 17 12.82 16.12 -8.31
C PRO A 17 11.39 16.40 -8.82
N SER A 18 10.93 17.66 -8.84
CA SER A 18 9.58 18.02 -9.31
C SER A 18 9.29 17.55 -10.74
N GLY A 19 10.31 17.51 -11.62
CA GLY A 19 10.18 17.00 -12.98
C GLY A 19 9.75 15.53 -13.05
N MET A 20 10.02 14.75 -12.00
CA MET A 20 9.67 13.33 -11.93
C MET A 20 8.18 13.11 -11.68
N ASP A 21 7.44 14.13 -11.20
CA ASP A 21 5.99 14.10 -11.13
C ASP A 21 5.37 13.85 -12.52
N ALA A 22 5.84 14.57 -13.53
CA ALA A 22 5.37 14.40 -14.90
C ALA A 22 5.78 13.04 -15.50
N VAL A 23 6.97 12.52 -15.14
CA VAL A 23 7.44 11.21 -15.62
C VAL A 23 6.55 10.09 -15.07
N LEU A 24 6.27 10.09 -13.77
CA LEU A 24 5.40 9.10 -13.12
C LEU A 24 3.93 9.22 -13.59
N ALA A 25 3.46 10.43 -13.88
CA ALA A 25 2.09 10.68 -14.31
C ALA A 25 1.83 10.44 -15.81
N ARG A 26 2.85 10.53 -16.66
CA ARG A 26 2.70 10.48 -18.13
C ARG A 26 3.53 9.39 -18.81
N GLY A 27 4.34 8.64 -18.07
CA GLY A 27 5.21 7.59 -18.62
C GLY A 27 4.41 6.42 -19.19
N ARG A 28 4.16 6.40 -20.50
CA ARG A 28 3.43 5.31 -21.17
C ARG A 28 4.25 4.02 -21.16
N PRO A 29 3.66 2.83 -20.91
CA PRO A 29 2.24 2.57 -20.65
C PRO A 29 1.80 2.62 -19.17
N PHE A 30 2.71 2.87 -18.24
CA PHE A 30 2.48 2.60 -16.82
C PHE A 30 1.90 3.79 -16.05
N GLY A 31 2.40 4.99 -16.34
CA GLY A 31 2.00 6.25 -15.73
C GLY A 31 0.79 6.90 -16.39
N ASP A 32 0.62 6.76 -17.70
CA ASP A 32 -0.37 7.49 -18.49
C ASP A 32 -1.82 7.06 -18.20
N SER A 33 -2.54 7.85 -17.38
CA SER A 33 -3.95 7.59 -17.07
C SER A 33 -4.90 7.67 -18.26
N GLY A 34 -4.57 8.39 -19.33
CA GLY A 34 -5.36 8.37 -20.58
C GLY A 34 -5.31 6.98 -21.20
N TYR A 35 -4.09 6.50 -21.44
CA TYR A 35 -3.86 5.15 -21.94
C TYR A 35 -4.51 4.08 -21.04
N LEU A 36 -4.32 4.14 -19.72
CA LEU A 36 -4.87 3.13 -18.81
C LEU A 36 -6.41 3.10 -18.85
N ARG A 37 -7.07 4.27 -18.97
CA ARG A 37 -8.53 4.34 -19.09
C ARG A 37 -9.02 3.71 -20.39
N GLU A 38 -8.37 4.01 -21.51
CA GLU A 38 -8.68 3.39 -22.81
C GLU A 38 -8.56 1.87 -22.75
N GLN A 39 -7.44 1.36 -22.21
CA GLN A 39 -7.20 -0.07 -22.10
C GLN A 39 -8.19 -0.76 -21.15
N THR A 40 -8.53 -0.11 -20.03
CA THR A 40 -9.54 -0.62 -19.09
C THR A 40 -10.92 -0.67 -19.74
N GLN A 41 -11.33 0.39 -20.44
CA GLN A 41 -12.58 0.42 -21.19
C GLN A 41 -12.63 -0.70 -22.23
N ALA A 42 -11.57 -0.87 -23.03
CA ALA A 42 -11.49 -1.94 -24.01
C ALA A 42 -11.61 -3.33 -23.35
N ALA A 43 -10.91 -3.56 -22.24
CA ALA A 43 -10.97 -4.82 -21.51
C ALA A 43 -12.38 -5.13 -20.96
N PHE A 44 -13.08 -4.15 -20.38
CA PHE A 44 -14.44 -4.36 -19.88
C PHE A 44 -15.49 -4.48 -21.00
N THR A 45 -15.31 -3.75 -22.11
CA THR A 45 -16.16 -3.88 -23.31
C THR A 45 -16.05 -5.28 -23.89
N PHE A 46 -14.84 -5.79 -24.07
CA PHE A 46 -14.61 -7.16 -24.54
C PHE A 46 -15.20 -8.23 -23.62
N ARG A 47 -15.14 -8.03 -22.28
CA ARG A 47 -15.80 -8.93 -21.33
C ARG A 47 -17.32 -8.90 -21.49
N LEU A 48 -17.91 -7.72 -21.66
CA LEU A 48 -19.34 -7.55 -21.91
C LEU A 48 -19.78 -8.20 -23.22
N GLU A 49 -19.02 -8.04 -24.31
CA GLU A 49 -19.28 -8.70 -25.60
C GLU A 49 -19.32 -10.23 -25.44
N LYS A 50 -18.33 -10.80 -24.73
CA LYS A 50 -18.31 -12.23 -24.41
C LYS A 50 -19.54 -12.64 -23.60
N MET A 51 -19.90 -11.85 -22.58
CA MET A 51 -21.07 -12.14 -21.75
C MET A 51 -22.38 -12.02 -22.52
N ALA A 52 -22.50 -11.09 -23.46
CA ALA A 52 -23.70 -10.88 -24.28
C ALA A 52 -24.05 -12.06 -25.20
N ALA A 53 -23.16 -13.05 -25.33
CA ALA A 53 -23.43 -14.31 -26.02
C ALA A 53 -24.30 -15.28 -25.20
N PHE A 54 -24.30 -15.18 -23.86
CA PHE A 54 -24.98 -16.12 -22.96
C PHE A 54 -25.77 -15.45 -21.83
N LEU A 55 -25.64 -14.13 -21.66
CA LEU A 55 -26.32 -13.35 -20.63
C LEU A 55 -27.10 -12.20 -21.30
N PRO A 56 -28.43 -12.34 -21.51
CA PRO A 56 -29.22 -11.36 -22.24
C PRO A 56 -29.11 -9.93 -21.69
N VAL A 57 -29.00 -9.77 -20.37
CA VAL A 57 -28.89 -8.45 -19.72
C VAL A 57 -27.58 -7.70 -20.03
N ALA A 58 -26.53 -8.39 -20.49
CA ALA A 58 -25.27 -7.74 -20.84
C ALA A 58 -25.36 -6.91 -22.14
N ARG A 59 -26.24 -7.30 -23.07
CA ARG A 59 -26.38 -6.63 -24.38
C ARG A 59 -26.94 -5.21 -24.27
N PRO A 60 -28.03 -4.95 -23.51
CA PRO A 60 -28.49 -3.58 -23.27
C PRO A 60 -27.41 -2.67 -22.67
N LEU A 61 -26.62 -3.17 -21.72
CA LEU A 61 -25.53 -2.38 -21.11
C LEU A 61 -24.43 -2.07 -22.12
N LEU A 62 -24.03 -3.04 -22.95
CA LEU A 62 -23.04 -2.84 -24.01
C LEU A 62 -23.51 -1.75 -24.99
N THR A 63 -24.75 -1.84 -25.50
CA THR A 63 -25.32 -0.84 -26.41
C THR A 63 -25.45 0.53 -25.75
N ALA A 64 -25.83 0.59 -24.47
CA ALA A 64 -25.90 1.84 -23.73
C ALA A 64 -24.52 2.50 -23.57
N LEU A 65 -23.47 1.71 -23.31
CA LEU A 65 -22.09 2.19 -23.23
C LEU A 65 -21.58 2.68 -24.58
N GLU A 66 -21.88 2.00 -25.69
CA GLU A 66 -21.48 2.46 -27.05
C GLU A 66 -22.04 3.84 -27.41
N ARG A 67 -23.26 4.13 -26.95
CA ARG A 67 -23.95 5.41 -27.16
C ARG A 67 -23.54 6.49 -26.15
N ALA A 68 -22.98 6.10 -25.01
CA ALA A 68 -22.59 7.02 -23.96
C ALA A 68 -21.32 7.81 -24.34
N GLY A 69 -21.29 9.08 -23.95
CA GLY A 69 -20.09 9.91 -24.07
C GLY A 69 -18.95 9.41 -23.18
N GLU A 70 -17.71 9.82 -23.48
CA GLU A 70 -16.50 9.40 -22.74
C GLU A 70 -16.62 9.59 -21.22
N PRO A 71 -17.11 10.74 -20.68
CA PRO A 71 -17.23 10.92 -19.23
C PRO A 71 -18.17 9.89 -18.58
N ALA A 72 -19.29 9.57 -19.22
CA ALA A 72 -20.26 8.61 -18.72
C ALA A 72 -19.69 7.18 -18.75
N ARG A 73 -19.02 6.79 -19.85
CA ARG A 73 -18.33 5.49 -19.93
C ARG A 73 -17.27 5.34 -18.84
N TYR A 74 -16.45 6.37 -18.64
CA TYR A 74 -15.44 6.39 -17.58
C TYR A 74 -16.06 6.23 -16.19
N ARG A 75 -17.16 6.94 -15.90
CA ARG A 75 -17.79 6.86 -14.58
C ARG A 75 -18.54 5.55 -14.34
N VAL A 76 -19.20 4.99 -15.35
CA VAL A 76 -19.90 3.69 -15.24
C VAL A 76 -18.92 2.53 -15.15
N LEU A 77 -17.95 2.45 -16.07
CA LEU A 77 -16.95 1.39 -16.04
C LEU A 77 -15.95 1.57 -14.90
N GLY A 78 -15.93 2.73 -14.25
CA GLY A 78 -15.21 2.99 -13.01
C GLY A 78 -15.97 2.67 -11.73
N ASP A 79 -17.28 2.45 -11.81
CA ASP A 79 -18.11 2.17 -10.63
C ASP A 79 -17.72 0.83 -10.01
N PRO A 80 -17.35 0.80 -8.71
CA PRO A 80 -16.89 -0.43 -8.07
C PRO A 80 -17.90 -1.56 -8.09
N LEU A 81 -19.21 -1.27 -7.99
CA LEU A 81 -20.24 -2.30 -7.99
C LEU A 81 -20.43 -2.88 -9.40
N VAL A 82 -20.39 -2.03 -10.44
CA VAL A 82 -20.45 -2.49 -11.84
C VAL A 82 -19.25 -3.37 -12.16
N ARG A 83 -18.03 -2.92 -11.83
CA ARG A 83 -16.79 -3.71 -12.01
C ARG A 83 -16.89 -5.05 -11.29
N TYR A 84 -17.34 -5.04 -10.04
CA TYR A 84 -17.50 -6.26 -9.23
C TYR A 84 -18.51 -7.23 -9.86
N ALA A 85 -19.71 -6.76 -10.22
CA ALA A 85 -20.75 -7.58 -10.84
C ALA A 85 -20.27 -8.25 -12.14
N LEU A 86 -19.62 -7.49 -13.03
CA LEU A 86 -19.06 -8.03 -14.28
C LEU A 86 -18.00 -9.11 -14.00
N GLN A 87 -17.12 -8.87 -13.02
CA GLN A 87 -16.08 -9.84 -12.65
C GLN A 87 -16.65 -11.12 -12.02
N GLN A 88 -17.66 -11.01 -11.16
CA GLN A 88 -18.32 -12.15 -10.54
C GLN A 88 -19.05 -13.00 -11.58
N LEU A 89 -19.81 -12.38 -12.49
CA LEU A 89 -20.48 -13.06 -13.60
C LEU A 89 -19.46 -13.80 -14.46
N LEU A 90 -18.43 -13.11 -14.95
CA LEU A 90 -17.40 -13.74 -15.77
C LEU A 90 -16.69 -14.88 -15.05
N THR A 91 -16.36 -14.72 -13.76
CA THR A 91 -15.71 -15.77 -12.97
C THR A 91 -16.61 -17.00 -12.86
N ARG A 92 -17.91 -16.81 -12.61
CA ARG A 92 -18.88 -17.90 -12.55
C ARG A 92 -18.97 -18.65 -13.88
N PHE A 93 -19.06 -17.93 -15.01
CA PHE A 93 -19.15 -18.56 -16.33
C PHE A 93 -17.86 -19.27 -16.76
N VAL A 94 -16.69 -18.72 -16.43
CA VAL A 94 -15.40 -19.29 -16.84
C VAL A 94 -14.95 -20.42 -15.93
N THR A 95 -15.20 -20.32 -14.62
CA THR A 95 -14.61 -21.25 -13.63
C THR A 95 -15.63 -22.09 -12.87
N GLY A 96 -16.94 -21.81 -13.00
CA GLY A 96 -18.00 -22.46 -12.22
C GLY A 96 -18.00 -22.12 -10.72
N ARG A 97 -17.08 -21.28 -10.24
CA ARG A 97 -16.98 -20.94 -8.82
C ARG A 97 -18.15 -20.08 -8.35
N ARG A 98 -18.57 -20.29 -7.10
CA ARG A 98 -19.61 -19.48 -6.45
C ARG A 98 -19.12 -18.04 -6.27
N ALA A 99 -19.95 -17.10 -6.70
CA ALA A 99 -19.71 -15.68 -6.56
C ALA A 99 -20.09 -15.18 -5.15
N ALA A 100 -19.44 -14.09 -4.72
CA ALA A 100 -19.76 -13.43 -3.45
C ALA A 100 -21.11 -12.69 -3.48
N LEU A 101 -21.46 -12.15 -4.65
CA LEU A 101 -22.80 -11.66 -4.95
C LEU A 101 -23.63 -12.76 -5.61
N ALA A 102 -24.92 -12.79 -5.27
CA ALA A 102 -25.88 -13.62 -5.98
C ALA A 102 -25.93 -13.23 -7.47
N PHE A 103 -26.24 -14.21 -8.32
CA PHE A 103 -26.24 -14.02 -9.78
C PHE A 103 -27.28 -12.98 -10.19
N GLU A 104 -28.46 -13.08 -9.60
CA GLU A 104 -29.62 -12.23 -9.82
C GLU A 104 -29.33 -10.78 -9.42
N VAL A 105 -28.54 -10.57 -8.35
CA VAL A 105 -28.08 -9.25 -7.94
C VAL A 105 -27.10 -8.67 -8.95
N CYS A 106 -26.18 -9.48 -9.47
CA CYS A 106 -25.27 -9.03 -10.52
C CYS A 106 -26.02 -8.64 -11.80
N GLU A 107 -26.99 -9.45 -12.23
CA GLU A 107 -27.84 -9.12 -13.38
C GLU A 107 -28.63 -7.84 -13.16
N ALA A 108 -29.24 -7.67 -11.98
CA ALA A 108 -30.00 -6.48 -11.64
C ALA A 108 -29.12 -5.22 -11.64
N VAL A 109 -27.86 -5.31 -11.19
CA VAL A 109 -26.88 -4.21 -11.30
C VAL A 109 -26.62 -3.85 -12.77
N LEU A 110 -26.43 -4.82 -13.66
CA LEU A 110 -26.20 -4.54 -15.08
C LEU A 110 -27.44 -3.94 -15.75
N ALA A 111 -28.63 -4.47 -15.46
CA ALA A 111 -29.91 -3.96 -15.97
C ALA A 111 -30.15 -2.51 -15.55
N GLU A 112 -29.99 -2.23 -14.25
CA GLU A 112 -30.17 -0.89 -13.69
C GLU A 112 -29.18 0.11 -14.29
N THR A 113 -27.93 -0.31 -14.47
CA THR A 113 -26.89 0.53 -15.10
C THR A 113 -27.26 0.86 -16.56
N ALA A 114 -27.71 -0.14 -17.33
CA ALA A 114 -28.14 0.06 -18.71
C ALA A 114 -29.36 1.00 -18.81
N HIS A 115 -30.33 0.81 -17.91
CA HIS A 115 -31.53 1.64 -17.84
C HIS A 115 -31.17 3.11 -17.57
N ARG A 116 -30.31 3.37 -16.56
CA ARG A 116 -29.86 4.72 -16.21
C ARG A 116 -29.10 5.40 -17.35
N LEU A 117 -28.16 4.70 -17.97
CA LEU A 117 -27.43 5.24 -19.13
C LEU A 117 -28.37 5.60 -20.28
N THR A 118 -29.36 4.75 -20.56
CA THR A 118 -30.37 5.01 -21.61
C THR A 118 -31.25 6.21 -21.26
N ALA A 119 -31.52 6.44 -19.97
CA ALA A 119 -32.21 7.61 -19.46
C ALA A 119 -31.35 8.90 -19.40
N GLY A 120 -30.11 8.86 -19.90
CA GLY A 120 -29.21 10.01 -19.97
C GLY A 120 -28.37 10.24 -18.71
N ALA A 121 -28.33 9.28 -17.79
CA ALA A 121 -27.48 9.36 -16.62
C ALA A 121 -25.98 9.36 -17.01
N THR A 122 -25.16 10.08 -16.25
CA THR A 122 -23.75 10.32 -16.58
C THR A 122 -22.77 9.67 -15.60
N SER A 123 -23.26 8.90 -14.62
CA SER A 123 -22.40 8.20 -13.66
C SER A 123 -22.78 6.73 -13.49
N GLY A 124 -22.02 6.05 -12.64
CA GLY A 124 -22.36 4.70 -12.18
C GLY A 124 -23.57 4.69 -11.23
N PRO A 125 -24.20 3.51 -11.07
CA PRO A 125 -25.40 3.34 -10.26
C PRO A 125 -25.20 3.71 -8.78
N LEU A 126 -23.98 3.61 -8.23
CA LEU A 126 -23.73 4.04 -6.86
C LEU A 126 -23.78 5.57 -6.69
N ARG A 127 -23.35 6.33 -7.71
CA ARG A 127 -23.34 7.80 -7.66
C ARG A 127 -24.67 8.41 -8.06
N ASP A 128 -25.25 8.00 -9.19
CA ASP A 128 -26.51 8.60 -9.70
C ASP A 128 -27.70 8.32 -8.80
N GLY A 129 -27.51 7.38 -7.87
CA GLY A 129 -28.27 7.38 -6.65
C GLY A 129 -28.19 8.77 -6.00
N SER A 130 -27.07 9.15 -5.42
CA SER A 130 -26.92 10.22 -4.43
C SER A 130 -26.87 11.66 -5.00
N PRO A 131 -27.96 12.46 -4.93
CA PRO A 131 -27.91 13.88 -5.32
C PRO A 131 -27.02 14.72 -4.39
N GLU A 132 -26.73 14.22 -3.18
CA GLU A 132 -25.83 14.84 -2.22
C GLU A 132 -24.38 14.32 -2.33
N ALA A 133 -24.02 13.65 -3.42
CA ALA A 133 -22.67 13.09 -3.60
C ALA A 133 -21.60 14.18 -3.46
N ARG A 134 -20.78 14.07 -2.41
CA ARG A 134 -19.70 15.01 -2.11
C ARG A 134 -18.42 14.50 -2.75
N HIS A 135 -17.69 15.35 -3.46
CA HIS A 135 -16.38 15.01 -4.01
C HIS A 135 -15.24 15.47 -3.11
N VAL A 136 -14.12 14.73 -3.14
CA VAL A 136 -12.88 15.12 -2.46
C VAL A 136 -12.17 16.29 -3.17
N GLY A 137 -12.44 16.50 -4.45
CA GLY A 137 -11.97 17.65 -5.23
C GLY A 137 -12.87 17.92 -6.44
N ASP A 138 -12.27 18.17 -7.60
CA ASP A 138 -12.99 18.36 -8.87
C ASP A 138 -13.83 17.12 -9.22
N ALA A 139 -15.14 17.30 -9.35
CA ALA A 139 -16.11 16.24 -9.62
C ALA A 139 -15.90 15.53 -10.96
N SER A 140 -15.15 16.11 -11.90
CA SER A 140 -14.83 15.46 -13.18
C SER A 140 -13.74 14.39 -13.06
N ARG A 141 -12.84 14.54 -12.08
CA ARG A 141 -11.57 13.78 -12.01
C ARG A 141 -11.30 13.09 -10.68
N THR A 142 -11.98 13.48 -9.61
CA THR A 142 -11.76 12.93 -8.27
C THR A 142 -12.87 11.97 -7.85
N PRO A 143 -12.60 11.04 -6.92
CA PRO A 143 -13.62 10.17 -6.36
C PRO A 143 -14.65 10.98 -5.56
N TRP A 144 -15.85 10.43 -5.46
CA TRP A 144 -16.84 10.92 -4.51
C TRP A 144 -16.75 10.16 -3.18
N ILE A 145 -17.26 10.77 -2.12
CA ILE A 145 -17.18 10.27 -0.76
C ILE A 145 -18.45 9.47 -0.49
N TRP A 146 -18.29 8.17 -0.23
CA TRP A 146 -19.37 7.30 0.19
C TRP A 146 -20.00 7.82 1.47
N GLY A 147 -21.32 8.01 1.45
CA GLY A 147 -22.10 8.32 2.64
C GLY A 147 -23.27 7.35 2.76
N GLU A 148 -23.48 6.84 3.98
CA GLU A 148 -24.66 6.04 4.33
C GLU A 148 -25.92 6.92 4.44
N GLY A 149 -26.18 7.81 3.48
CA GLY A 149 -27.45 8.53 3.43
C GLY A 149 -28.64 7.55 3.50
N PRO A 150 -29.90 8.04 3.59
CA PRO A 150 -31.11 7.23 3.79
C PRO A 150 -31.44 6.25 2.62
N ARG A 151 -30.46 5.98 1.75
CA ARG A 151 -30.53 5.15 0.57
C ARG A 151 -30.42 3.69 0.94
N ASP A 152 -31.59 3.08 0.96
CA ASP A 152 -31.75 1.64 0.94
C ASP A 152 -32.26 1.18 -0.44
N ASP A 153 -31.56 1.59 -1.50
CA ASP A 153 -31.75 1.01 -2.82
C ASP A 153 -30.92 -0.29 -2.99
N MET A 154 -31.24 -1.06 -4.03
CA MET A 154 -30.61 -2.35 -4.30
C MET A 154 -29.08 -2.21 -4.49
N CYS A 155 -28.61 -1.18 -5.20
CA CYS A 155 -27.19 -0.97 -5.45
C CYS A 155 -26.44 -0.65 -4.15
N ALA A 156 -27.00 0.18 -3.28
CA ALA A 156 -26.42 0.51 -1.99
C ALA A 156 -26.34 -0.72 -1.07
N ARG A 157 -27.39 -1.56 -1.02
CA ARG A 157 -27.36 -2.84 -0.28
C ARG A 157 -26.31 -3.80 -0.84
N ALA A 158 -26.24 -3.94 -2.17
CA ALA A 158 -25.26 -4.81 -2.81
C ALA A 158 -23.83 -4.35 -2.54
N PHE A 159 -23.55 -3.05 -2.61
CA PHE A 159 -22.23 -2.51 -2.28
C PHE A 159 -21.86 -2.74 -0.81
N ARG A 160 -22.78 -2.48 0.14
CA ARG A 160 -22.55 -2.79 1.56
C ARG A 160 -22.22 -4.28 1.77
N HIS A 161 -22.96 -5.17 1.13
CA HIS A 161 -22.70 -6.62 1.18
C HIS A 161 -21.31 -6.95 0.64
N VAL A 162 -20.91 -6.39 -0.50
CA VAL A 162 -19.57 -6.61 -1.06
C VAL A 162 -18.50 -6.11 -0.11
N VAL A 163 -18.62 -4.89 0.43
CA VAL A 163 -17.62 -4.36 1.37
C VAL A 163 -17.54 -5.22 2.63
N ALA A 164 -18.68 -5.64 3.19
CA ALA A 164 -18.71 -6.54 4.33
C ALA A 164 -18.07 -7.90 4.02
N HIS A 165 -18.30 -8.46 2.82
CA HIS A 165 -17.68 -9.70 2.39
C HIS A 165 -16.17 -9.59 2.23
N GLU A 166 -15.69 -8.52 1.59
CA GLU A 166 -14.27 -8.34 1.28
C GLU A 166 -13.44 -7.90 2.50
N TYR A 167 -14.03 -7.15 3.44
CA TYR A 167 -13.31 -6.56 4.56
C TYR A 167 -13.76 -7.04 5.95
N GLY A 168 -14.86 -7.79 6.06
CA GLY A 168 -15.43 -8.22 7.34
C GLY A 168 -16.16 -7.12 8.10
N GLY A 169 -16.44 -5.98 7.47
CA GLY A 169 -17.13 -4.86 8.11
C GLY A 169 -17.62 -3.81 7.12
N ALA A 170 -18.57 -2.98 7.54
CA ALA A 170 -19.12 -1.89 6.74
C ALA A 170 -18.27 -0.60 6.87
N PRO A 171 -18.28 0.29 5.85
CA PRO A 171 -17.85 1.67 6.04
C PRO A 171 -18.85 2.41 6.95
N CYS A 172 -18.46 3.56 7.50
CA CYS A 172 -19.36 4.40 8.28
C CYS A 172 -19.71 5.70 7.55
N ALA A 173 -20.84 6.33 7.91
CA ALA A 173 -21.19 7.66 7.42
C ALA A 173 -20.09 8.69 7.74
N PRO A 174 -19.59 9.45 6.75
CA PRO A 174 -18.56 10.47 6.95
C PRO A 174 -19.14 11.68 7.69
N SER A 175 -18.42 12.19 8.69
CA SER A 175 -18.76 13.44 9.36
C SER A 175 -18.50 14.66 8.44
N ALA A 176 -19.00 15.84 8.81
CA ALA A 176 -18.64 17.07 8.10
C ALA A 176 -17.12 17.33 8.18
N GLY A 177 -16.50 17.07 9.33
CA GLY A 177 -15.04 17.17 9.53
C GLY A 177 -14.27 16.19 8.65
N ASP A 178 -14.80 14.98 8.44
CA ASP A 178 -14.20 13.98 7.56
C ASP A 178 -14.11 14.48 6.12
N VAL A 179 -15.21 15.08 5.62
CA VAL A 179 -15.26 15.66 4.27
C VAL A 179 -14.27 16.81 4.13
N VAL A 180 -14.18 17.69 5.13
CA VAL A 180 -13.21 18.80 5.14
C VAL A 180 -11.78 18.27 5.10
N MET A 181 -11.46 17.25 5.90
CA MET A 181 -10.12 16.67 5.95
C MET A 181 -9.72 16.02 4.63
N LEU A 182 -10.63 15.25 4.00
CA LEU A 182 -10.39 14.64 2.69
C LEU A 182 -10.13 15.68 1.59
N ARG A 183 -10.90 16.78 1.59
CA ARG A 183 -10.69 17.89 0.66
C ARG A 183 -9.37 18.62 0.90
N LYS A 184 -9.02 18.83 2.17
CA LYS A 184 -7.74 19.43 2.56
C LYS A 184 -6.56 18.57 2.10
N ALA A 185 -6.61 17.27 2.34
CA ALA A 185 -5.61 16.32 1.86
C ALA A 185 -5.52 16.26 0.33
N THR A 186 -6.65 16.30 -0.38
CA THR A 186 -6.68 16.32 -1.85
C THR A 186 -6.04 17.59 -2.41
N ARG A 187 -6.27 18.75 -1.77
CA ARG A 187 -5.61 19.99 -2.16
C ARG A 187 -4.11 19.92 -1.93
N LEU A 188 -3.68 19.42 -0.78
CA LEU A 188 -2.26 19.21 -0.46
C LEU A 188 -1.57 18.33 -1.52
N LEU A 189 -2.21 17.22 -1.92
CA LEU A 189 -1.73 16.37 -3.01
C LEU A 189 -1.56 17.15 -4.33
N GLY A 190 -2.53 17.99 -4.68
CA GLY A 190 -2.47 18.83 -5.87
C GLY A 190 -1.39 19.92 -5.82
N GLU A 191 -0.97 20.34 -4.62
CA GLU A 191 0.15 21.25 -4.44
C GLU A 191 1.50 20.53 -4.53
N ILE A 192 1.63 19.35 -3.90
CA ILE A 192 2.91 18.62 -3.84
C ILE A 192 3.22 17.86 -5.14
N LEU A 193 2.24 17.17 -5.71
CA LEU A 193 2.38 16.33 -6.91
C LEU A 193 1.18 16.54 -7.85
N PRO A 194 1.06 17.70 -8.52
CA PRO A 194 -0.13 18.04 -9.30
C PRO A 194 -0.48 17.02 -10.39
N GLU A 195 0.51 16.46 -11.10
CA GLU A 195 0.28 15.54 -12.21
C GLU A 195 0.01 14.12 -11.71
N THR A 196 0.84 13.60 -10.81
CA THR A 196 0.70 12.25 -10.24
C THR A 196 -0.56 12.15 -9.41
N SER A 197 -0.89 13.16 -8.62
CA SER A 197 -2.12 13.15 -7.81
C SER A 197 -3.36 13.14 -8.69
N ARG A 198 -3.39 13.98 -9.74
CA ARG A 198 -4.48 13.97 -10.72
C ARG A 198 -4.60 12.63 -11.43
N SER A 199 -3.47 12.04 -11.80
CA SER A 199 -3.40 10.71 -12.42
C SER A 199 -3.94 9.63 -11.48
N ALA A 200 -3.42 9.51 -10.26
CA ALA A 200 -3.81 8.49 -9.29
C ALA A 200 -5.28 8.63 -8.86
N LEU A 201 -5.72 9.84 -8.48
CA LEU A 201 -7.11 10.09 -8.06
C LEU A 201 -8.13 9.74 -9.15
N GLY A 202 -7.75 9.84 -10.43
CA GLY A 202 -8.56 9.45 -11.58
C GLY A 202 -8.77 7.94 -11.76
N HIS A 203 -8.26 7.09 -10.86
CA HIS A 203 -8.54 5.65 -10.86
C HIS A 203 -9.38 5.21 -9.65
N ALA A 204 -9.58 6.10 -8.67
CA ALA A 204 -10.55 5.91 -7.62
C ALA A 204 -11.87 6.62 -7.98
N HIS A 205 -12.97 5.91 -7.76
CA HIS A 205 -14.31 6.43 -7.99
C HIS A 205 -15.06 6.66 -6.68
N VAL A 206 -14.75 5.89 -5.63
CA VAL A 206 -15.40 5.97 -4.31
C VAL A 206 -14.34 6.03 -3.20
N VAL A 207 -14.47 6.98 -2.27
CA VAL A 207 -13.76 6.99 -0.97
C VAL A 207 -14.72 6.66 0.15
N GLY A 208 -14.47 5.58 0.88
CA GLY A 208 -15.19 5.23 2.11
C GLY A 208 -14.40 5.61 3.37
N VAL A 209 -15.12 5.98 4.43
CA VAL A 209 -14.53 6.16 5.77
C VAL A 209 -14.81 4.92 6.60
N THR A 210 -13.82 4.44 7.36
CA THR A 210 -13.96 3.26 8.22
C THR A 210 -13.78 3.63 9.69
N PRO A 211 -14.43 2.91 10.62
CA PRO A 211 -14.45 3.29 12.03
C PRO A 211 -13.15 2.95 12.80
N GLY A 212 -12.24 2.16 12.21
CA GLY A 212 -11.00 1.75 12.87
C GLY A 212 -11.17 0.77 14.04
N VAL A 213 -12.30 0.06 14.07
CA VAL A 213 -12.64 -0.98 15.07
C VAL A 213 -13.08 -2.26 14.35
N GLY A 214 -13.23 -3.36 15.08
CA GLY A 214 -13.60 -4.67 14.50
C GLY A 214 -12.61 -5.09 13.41
N ALA A 215 -13.12 -5.53 12.26
CA ALA A 215 -12.31 -5.94 11.10
C ALA A 215 -11.47 -4.83 10.45
N TRP A 216 -11.73 -3.56 10.84
CA TRP A 216 -10.95 -2.39 10.42
C TRP A 216 -9.87 -1.98 11.45
N ARG A 217 -9.76 -2.68 12.58
CA ARG A 217 -8.70 -2.43 13.57
C ARG A 217 -7.33 -2.64 12.92
N GLY A 218 -6.39 -1.74 13.20
CA GLY A 218 -5.01 -1.82 12.69
C GLY A 218 -4.82 -1.47 11.21
N LYS A 219 -5.90 -1.27 10.45
CA LYS A 219 -5.84 -0.85 9.04
C LYS A 219 -5.96 0.68 8.98
N SER A 220 -4.89 1.35 8.55
CA SER A 220 -4.91 2.80 8.30
C SER A 220 -5.71 3.10 7.03
N SER A 221 -5.35 2.46 5.92
CA SER A 221 -6.04 2.55 4.65
C SER A 221 -6.13 1.18 4.00
N SER A 222 -7.04 1.01 3.05
CA SER A 222 -7.11 -0.22 2.28
C SER A 222 -7.84 -0.05 0.95
N SER A 223 -7.40 -0.84 -0.02
CA SER A 223 -8.04 -1.10 -1.29
C SER A 223 -7.87 -2.57 -1.64
N GLN A 224 -8.72 -3.10 -2.51
CA GLN A 224 -8.65 -4.49 -2.95
C GLN A 224 -8.86 -4.58 -4.44
N PHE A 225 -8.10 -5.47 -5.10
CA PHE A 225 -8.20 -5.70 -6.53
C PHE A 225 -9.60 -6.14 -6.96
N ARG A 226 -10.29 -6.96 -6.15
CA ARG A 226 -11.66 -7.42 -6.46
C ARG A 226 -12.67 -6.28 -6.42
N LEU A 227 -12.45 -5.30 -5.56
CA LEU A 227 -13.29 -4.10 -5.43
C LEU A 227 -12.54 -2.89 -6.01
N ALA A 228 -12.20 -2.98 -7.30
CA ALA A 228 -11.53 -1.92 -8.02
C ALA A 228 -12.41 -0.65 -8.10
N GLY A 229 -11.78 0.52 -8.06
CA GLY A 229 -12.41 1.84 -8.00
C GLY A 229 -12.78 2.33 -6.59
N ALA A 230 -12.63 1.53 -5.53
CA ALA A 230 -12.95 1.92 -4.16
C ALA A 230 -11.72 1.97 -3.26
N VAL A 231 -11.59 3.05 -2.48
CA VAL A 231 -10.55 3.20 -1.45
C VAL A 231 -11.21 3.47 -0.10
N PHE A 232 -10.61 2.95 0.98
CA PHE A 232 -11.14 3.09 2.33
C PHE A 232 -10.08 3.68 3.25
N LEU A 233 -10.42 4.76 3.96
CA LEU A 233 -9.52 5.42 4.92
C LEU A 233 -10.10 5.34 6.33
N ASN A 234 -9.25 5.05 7.30
CA ASN A 234 -9.62 4.99 8.72
C ASN A 234 -9.77 6.39 9.29
N ARG A 235 -10.93 6.65 9.92
CA ARG A 235 -11.22 7.95 10.56
C ARG A 235 -10.17 8.39 11.57
N ARG A 236 -9.48 7.45 12.23
CA ARG A 236 -8.43 7.77 13.20
C ARG A 236 -7.27 8.57 12.60
N MET A 237 -7.07 8.49 11.28
CA MET A 237 -6.03 9.22 10.56
C MET A 237 -6.37 10.69 10.34
N PHE A 238 -7.64 11.10 10.50
CA PHE A 238 -8.15 12.40 10.08
C PHE A 238 -7.77 13.53 11.06
N ARG A 239 -6.63 13.37 11.74
CA ARG A 239 -5.98 14.35 12.61
C ARG A 239 -4.80 15.03 11.93
N ASN A 240 -4.25 14.42 10.88
CA ASN A 240 -3.13 14.97 10.11
C ASN A 240 -3.44 14.94 8.60
N PRO A 241 -3.59 16.09 7.92
CA PRO A 241 -3.85 16.12 6.48
C PRO A 241 -2.70 15.53 5.65
N TRP A 242 -1.45 15.59 6.12
CA TRP A 242 -0.29 14.99 5.42
C TRP A 242 -0.41 13.46 5.36
N TRP A 243 -0.80 12.84 6.48
CA TRP A 243 -0.98 11.39 6.54
C TRP A 243 -2.21 10.94 5.75
N VAL A 244 -3.30 11.73 5.75
CA VAL A 244 -4.48 11.47 4.91
C VAL A 244 -4.13 11.62 3.42
N ALA A 245 -3.30 12.60 3.05
CA ALA A 245 -2.82 12.79 1.68
C ALA A 245 -2.00 11.59 1.20
N GLU A 246 -1.01 11.15 1.98
CA GLU A 246 -0.23 9.94 1.68
C GLU A 246 -1.13 8.73 1.51
N ALA A 247 -2.05 8.48 2.44
CA ALA A 247 -2.92 7.32 2.39
C ALA A 247 -3.88 7.35 1.20
N LEU A 248 -4.42 8.52 0.86
CA LEU A 248 -5.26 8.69 -0.32
C LEU A 248 -4.46 8.43 -1.60
N LEU A 249 -3.24 8.99 -1.72
CA LEU A 249 -2.34 8.73 -2.84
C LEU A 249 -2.00 7.24 -2.96
N HIS A 250 -1.62 6.61 -1.84
CA HIS A 250 -1.28 5.20 -1.72
C HIS A 250 -2.38 4.30 -2.29
N GLU A 251 -3.61 4.44 -1.79
CA GLU A 251 -4.71 3.58 -2.23
C GLU A 251 -5.16 3.88 -3.66
N CYS A 252 -5.11 5.15 -4.09
CA CYS A 252 -5.41 5.52 -5.47
C CYS A 252 -4.37 4.96 -6.46
N LEU A 253 -3.10 4.87 -6.07
CA LEU A 253 -2.05 4.22 -6.87
C LEU A 253 -2.28 2.72 -6.99
N HIS A 254 -2.75 2.05 -5.94
CA HIS A 254 -3.21 0.66 -6.07
C HIS A 254 -4.34 0.52 -7.08
N GLN A 255 -5.33 1.42 -7.07
CA GLN A 255 -6.42 1.41 -8.04
C GLN A 255 -5.93 1.61 -9.48
N LYS A 256 -4.96 2.51 -9.69
CA LYS A 256 -4.30 2.69 -10.99
C LYS A 256 -3.60 1.42 -11.47
N LEU A 257 -2.89 0.73 -10.57
CA LEU A 257 -2.24 -0.55 -10.88
C LEU A 257 -3.27 -1.67 -11.18
N TYR A 258 -4.42 -1.67 -10.50
CA TYR A 258 -5.49 -2.63 -10.75
C TYR A 258 -6.09 -2.45 -12.15
N ASP A 259 -6.30 -1.20 -12.59
CA ASP A 259 -6.71 -0.88 -13.95
C ASP A 259 -5.67 -1.36 -14.98
N PHE A 260 -4.38 -1.12 -14.73
CA PHE A 260 -3.31 -1.67 -15.58
C PHE A 260 -3.38 -3.20 -15.67
N ARG A 261 -3.53 -3.89 -14.54
CA ARG A 261 -3.60 -5.35 -14.46
C ARG A 261 -4.81 -5.94 -15.21
N HIS A 262 -5.92 -5.21 -15.29
CA HIS A 262 -7.09 -5.70 -16.03
C HIS A 262 -6.85 -5.83 -17.54
N ALA A 263 -5.90 -5.06 -18.09
CA ALA A 263 -5.63 -5.02 -19.52
C ALA A 263 -4.26 -5.58 -19.92
N HIS A 264 -3.36 -5.82 -18.95
CA HIS A 264 -1.98 -6.24 -19.22
C HIS A 264 -1.57 -7.48 -18.43
N SER A 265 -0.67 -8.26 -19.02
CA SER A 265 0.02 -9.38 -18.38
C SER A 265 1.06 -8.88 -17.36
N LEU A 266 0.59 -8.35 -16.23
CA LEU A 266 1.43 -7.92 -15.11
C LEU A 266 2.11 -9.13 -14.46
N LEU A 267 1.38 -10.23 -14.29
CA LEU A 267 1.87 -11.50 -13.71
C LEU A 267 1.91 -12.58 -14.80
N ALA A 268 2.86 -13.51 -14.70
CA ALA A 268 3.01 -14.64 -15.62
C ALA A 268 1.88 -15.66 -15.41
N ARG A 269 1.44 -15.80 -14.17
CA ARG A 269 0.30 -16.62 -13.78
C ARG A 269 -0.70 -15.72 -13.06
N ASP A 270 -1.97 -15.86 -13.42
CA ASP A 270 -3.03 -15.35 -12.58
C ASP A 270 -3.02 -16.16 -11.28
N ALA A 271 -2.59 -15.55 -10.16
CA ALA A 271 -2.51 -16.16 -8.83
C ALA A 271 -3.89 -16.50 -8.23
N ARG A 272 -4.86 -16.91 -9.06
CA ARG A 272 -6.28 -17.16 -8.76
C ARG A 272 -6.54 -18.42 -7.92
N GLY A 273 -5.61 -18.78 -7.05
CA GLY A 273 -5.72 -19.92 -6.14
C GLY A 273 -6.09 -19.58 -4.69
N THR A 274 -5.86 -18.37 -4.18
CA THR A 274 -5.83 -18.10 -2.73
C THR A 274 -7.13 -17.60 -2.11
N GLY A 275 -8.27 -17.88 -2.73
CA GLY A 275 -9.57 -17.66 -2.10
C GLY A 275 -9.84 -18.70 -1.01
N GLY A 276 -9.43 -18.40 0.22
CA GLY A 276 -9.94 -18.94 1.50
C GLY A 276 -10.27 -20.43 1.56
N GLY A 277 -9.36 -21.22 2.14
CA GLY A 277 -9.66 -22.59 2.58
C GLY A 277 -8.51 -23.56 2.36
N THR A 278 -7.66 -23.72 3.37
CA THR A 278 -7.03 -25.01 3.77
C THR A 278 -6.75 -26.03 2.65
N ALA A 279 -5.88 -25.71 1.70
CA ALA A 279 -5.23 -26.69 0.84
C ALA A 279 -3.75 -26.33 0.71
N GLY A 280 -3.03 -26.49 1.83
CA GLY A 280 -1.57 -26.53 1.83
C GLY A 280 -1.10 -27.70 1.00
N GLY A 281 -0.10 -27.48 0.14
CA GLY A 281 0.52 -28.57 -0.59
C GLY A 281 1.48 -28.11 -1.70
N LEU A 282 1.10 -27.14 -2.53
CA LEU A 282 1.96 -26.71 -3.66
C LEU A 282 2.13 -25.19 -3.83
N LEU A 283 1.28 -24.36 -3.22
CA LEU A 283 1.40 -22.90 -3.33
C LEU A 283 2.37 -22.28 -2.32
N ASP A 284 2.86 -23.07 -1.36
CA ASP A 284 3.87 -22.61 -0.39
C ASP A 284 5.29 -22.57 -0.99
N GLU A 285 5.48 -23.12 -2.19
CA GLU A 285 6.74 -23.01 -2.95
C GLU A 285 6.84 -21.74 -3.81
N LEU A 286 5.80 -20.90 -3.85
CA LEU A 286 5.92 -19.63 -4.56
C LEU A 286 7.00 -18.78 -3.90
N ARG A 287 7.95 -18.32 -4.71
CA ARG A 287 9.04 -17.46 -4.29
C ARG A 287 8.45 -16.15 -3.73
N LYS A 288 8.64 -15.90 -2.43
CA LYS A 288 8.10 -14.74 -1.72
C LYS A 288 9.23 -13.78 -1.35
N VAL A 289 9.00 -12.47 -1.53
CA VAL A 289 9.87 -11.41 -0.99
C VAL A 289 9.49 -11.20 0.48
N VAL A 290 10.49 -11.14 1.37
CA VAL A 290 10.26 -10.88 2.79
C VAL A 290 10.26 -9.38 3.04
N ALA A 291 9.14 -8.77 3.37
CA ALA A 291 9.08 -7.36 3.78
C ALA A 291 9.69 -7.19 5.18
N LEU A 292 11.00 -6.94 5.24
CA LEU A 292 11.79 -6.97 6.47
C LEU A 292 11.33 -5.96 7.54
N TRP A 293 10.71 -4.85 7.13
CA TRP A 293 10.15 -3.83 8.02
C TRP A 293 8.80 -4.23 8.65
N ASN A 294 8.19 -5.34 8.20
CA ASN A 294 6.95 -5.85 8.75
C ASN A 294 7.21 -6.98 9.74
N SER A 295 6.48 -6.94 10.85
CA SER A 295 6.39 -8.06 11.78
C SER A 295 5.87 -9.31 11.06
N PRO A 296 6.53 -10.46 11.20
CA PRO A 296 6.04 -11.71 10.60
C PRO A 296 4.69 -12.13 11.17
N GLY A 297 4.43 -11.86 12.45
CA GLY A 297 3.25 -12.38 13.13
C GLY A 297 3.20 -13.92 13.13
N LEU A 298 2.07 -14.49 13.51
CA LEU A 298 1.88 -15.95 13.52
C LEU A 298 1.67 -16.53 12.11
N GLU A 299 1.16 -15.72 11.17
CA GLU A 299 0.81 -16.15 9.81
C GLU A 299 1.87 -15.80 8.76
N ALA A 300 3.08 -15.40 9.17
CA ALA A 300 4.15 -14.93 8.28
C ALA A 300 3.68 -13.83 7.30
N GLY A 301 2.91 -12.85 7.80
CA GLY A 301 2.27 -11.78 7.03
C GLY A 301 3.24 -10.81 6.33
N ASN A 302 4.53 -10.93 6.63
CA ASN A 302 5.62 -10.23 5.95
C ASN A 302 6.14 -10.95 4.70
N LEU A 303 5.72 -12.19 4.41
CA LEU A 303 6.05 -12.89 3.17
C LEU A 303 5.09 -12.48 2.05
N TRP A 304 5.62 -11.84 1.02
CA TRP A 304 4.84 -11.25 -0.07
C TRP A 304 5.08 -12.00 -1.38
N ASP A 305 3.99 -12.42 -2.02
CA ASP A 305 4.05 -12.92 -3.39
C ASP A 305 4.41 -11.81 -4.39
N ALA A 306 4.66 -12.19 -5.65
CA ALA A 306 5.00 -11.26 -6.71
C ALA A 306 3.94 -10.15 -6.91
N GLN A 307 2.67 -10.48 -6.70
CA GLN A 307 1.56 -9.52 -6.84
C GLN A 307 1.63 -8.43 -5.77
N ARG A 308 1.78 -8.82 -4.51
CA ARG A 308 1.87 -7.89 -3.39
C ARG A 308 3.18 -7.10 -3.43
N ALA A 309 4.29 -7.75 -3.78
CA ALA A 309 5.59 -7.09 -3.91
C ALA A 309 5.59 -6.03 -5.03
N VAL A 310 5.05 -6.33 -6.23
CA VAL A 310 4.99 -5.33 -7.32
C VAL A 310 4.04 -4.18 -6.99
N ALA A 311 2.92 -4.47 -6.29
CA ALA A 311 1.99 -3.45 -5.86
C ALA A 311 2.61 -2.50 -4.82
N ALA A 312 3.31 -3.05 -3.84
CA ALA A 312 4.04 -2.25 -2.85
C ALA A 312 5.19 -1.46 -3.49
N PHE A 313 5.97 -2.08 -4.38
CA PHE A 313 7.06 -1.40 -5.09
C PHE A 313 6.55 -0.20 -5.90
N HIS A 314 5.48 -0.40 -6.68
CA HIS A 314 4.81 0.67 -7.41
C HIS A 314 4.42 1.84 -6.50
N VAL A 315 3.83 1.56 -5.34
CA VAL A 315 3.41 2.61 -4.41
C VAL A 315 4.62 3.30 -3.76
N TYR A 316 5.61 2.55 -3.27
CA TYR A 316 6.75 3.15 -2.56
C TYR A 316 7.58 4.07 -3.44
N VAL A 317 7.72 3.81 -4.74
CA VAL A 317 8.40 4.75 -5.66
C VAL A 317 7.69 6.11 -5.70
N HIS A 318 6.35 6.12 -5.76
CA HIS A 318 5.58 7.37 -5.78
C HIS A 318 5.52 8.04 -4.40
N VAL A 319 5.39 7.25 -3.32
CA VAL A 319 5.41 7.78 -1.95
C VAL A 319 6.77 8.39 -1.63
N ALA A 320 7.87 7.82 -2.11
CA ALA A 320 9.19 8.41 -1.92
C ALA A 320 9.28 9.80 -2.55
N LEU A 321 8.83 9.96 -3.80
CA LEU A 321 8.77 11.27 -4.45
C LEU A 321 7.84 12.25 -3.70
N PHE A 322 6.64 11.79 -3.31
CA PHE A 322 5.70 12.60 -2.53
C PHE A 322 6.34 13.10 -1.24
N SER A 323 6.92 12.20 -0.44
CA SER A 323 7.53 12.53 0.85
C SER A 323 8.73 13.45 0.69
N THR A 324 9.58 13.27 -0.33
CA THR A 324 10.70 14.18 -0.61
C THR A 324 10.22 15.61 -0.88
N LEU A 325 9.21 15.77 -1.74
CA LEU A 325 8.66 17.10 -2.05
C LEU A 325 7.87 17.67 -0.87
N ALA A 326 7.16 16.84 -0.12
CA ALA A 326 6.43 17.23 1.08
C ALA A 326 7.37 17.74 2.18
N GLU A 327 8.48 17.04 2.44
CA GLU A 327 9.51 17.46 3.41
C GLU A 327 10.14 18.81 3.02
N ARG A 328 10.48 18.99 1.73
CA ARG A 328 11.03 20.26 1.21
C ARG A 328 10.05 21.42 1.34
N ARG A 329 8.77 21.19 1.07
CA ARG A 329 7.72 22.23 1.09
C ARG A 329 7.01 22.38 2.44
N ALA A 330 7.30 21.52 3.42
CA ALA A 330 6.67 21.57 4.73
C ALA A 330 6.76 22.95 5.41
N PRO A 331 7.90 23.68 5.38
CA PRO A 331 7.98 25.02 5.97
C PRO A 331 7.01 26.03 5.34
N GLU A 332 6.88 26.03 4.01
CA GLU A 332 5.98 26.90 3.24
C GLU A 332 4.51 26.59 3.55
N LEU A 333 4.19 25.30 3.63
CA LEU A 333 2.82 24.80 3.71
C LEU A 333 2.30 24.65 5.14
N ARG A 334 3.17 24.81 6.15
CA ARG A 334 2.85 24.62 7.57
C ARG A 334 1.68 25.47 8.05
N ALA A 335 1.57 26.72 7.58
CA ALA A 335 0.50 27.64 7.98
C ALA A 335 -0.90 27.13 7.60
N VAL A 336 -1.01 26.41 6.48
CA VAL A 336 -2.28 25.90 5.96
C VAL A 336 -2.55 24.48 6.45
N TYR A 337 -1.53 23.62 6.44
CA TYR A 337 -1.69 22.18 6.65
C TYR A 337 -1.25 21.69 8.04
N GLY A 338 -0.58 22.52 8.82
CA GLY A 338 0.09 22.08 10.05
C GLY A 338 1.39 21.33 9.74
N PRO A 339 2.10 20.85 10.77
CA PRO A 339 3.37 20.16 10.57
C PRO A 339 3.16 18.71 10.10
N PRO A 340 4.08 18.13 9.30
CA PRO A 340 3.93 16.80 8.72
C PRO A 340 4.01 15.65 9.73
N ASP A 341 4.58 15.90 10.91
CA ASP A 341 4.92 14.92 11.94
C ASP A 341 3.82 14.70 13.01
N ALA A 342 2.81 15.58 13.11
CA ALA A 342 1.87 15.56 14.24
C ALA A 342 0.40 15.32 13.86
N PRO A 343 -0.39 14.57 14.67
CA PRO A 343 0.03 13.60 15.69
C PRO A 343 0.40 12.22 15.11
N CYS A 344 0.32 12.06 13.79
CA CYS A 344 0.67 10.81 13.10
C CYS A 344 1.44 11.18 11.83
N ALA A 345 2.72 10.88 11.80
CA ALA A 345 3.60 11.29 10.71
C ALA A 345 3.31 10.51 9.42
N MET A 346 3.48 11.20 8.29
CA MET A 346 3.66 10.56 6.99
C MET A 346 4.96 9.72 6.98
N THR A 347 5.07 8.79 6.04
CA THR A 347 6.28 7.99 5.83
C THR A 347 7.42 8.91 5.38
N PRO A 348 8.58 8.93 6.07
CA PRO A 348 9.73 9.71 5.63
C PRO A 348 10.23 9.27 4.25
N SER A 349 10.78 10.21 3.47
CA SER A 349 11.25 9.94 2.11
C SER A 349 12.30 8.85 2.04
N ARG A 350 13.31 8.91 2.91
CA ARG A 350 14.40 7.93 3.02
C ARG A 350 13.86 6.51 3.26
N THR A 351 12.93 6.36 4.21
CA THR A 351 12.25 5.08 4.49
C THR A 351 11.47 4.56 3.27
N ALA A 352 10.80 5.43 2.52
CA ALA A 352 10.08 5.03 1.31
C ALA A 352 11.04 4.59 0.19
N PHE A 353 12.16 5.30 -0.01
CA PHE A 353 13.21 4.93 -0.97
C PHE A 353 13.83 3.56 -0.66
N GLU A 354 14.23 3.36 0.59
CA GLU A 354 14.80 2.11 1.10
C GLU A 354 13.91 0.90 0.82
N ARG A 355 12.62 1.02 1.14
CA ARG A 355 11.62 -0.02 0.86
C ARG A 355 11.43 -0.23 -0.64
N ALA A 356 11.44 0.84 -1.43
CA ALA A 356 11.33 0.74 -2.89
C ALA A 356 12.53 -0.01 -3.49
N HIS A 357 13.75 0.34 -3.11
CA HIS A 357 14.97 -0.32 -3.59
C HIS A 357 14.97 -1.81 -3.24
N TYR A 358 14.71 -2.14 -1.98
CA TYR A 358 14.65 -3.53 -1.53
C TYR A 358 13.61 -4.36 -2.29
N LEU A 359 12.40 -3.80 -2.52
CA LEU A 359 11.37 -4.51 -3.28
C LEU A 359 11.73 -4.67 -4.76
N GLY A 360 12.33 -3.65 -5.38
CA GLY A 360 12.81 -3.72 -6.75
C GLY A 360 13.84 -4.84 -6.95
N GLU A 361 14.81 -4.94 -6.02
CA GLU A 361 15.81 -6.01 -5.99
C GLU A 361 15.18 -7.38 -5.72
N GLY A 362 14.29 -7.48 -4.73
CA GLY A 362 13.56 -8.70 -4.39
C GLY A 362 12.72 -9.22 -5.56
N LEU A 363 12.06 -8.32 -6.30
CA LEU A 363 11.28 -8.69 -7.49
C LEU A 363 12.17 -9.28 -8.60
N ARG A 364 13.38 -8.74 -8.80
CA ARG A 364 14.33 -9.26 -9.81
C ARG A 364 15.00 -10.56 -9.40
N SER A 365 15.38 -10.69 -8.14
CA SER A 365 16.13 -11.85 -7.65
C SER A 365 15.23 -13.03 -7.29
N VAL A 366 14.07 -12.76 -6.68
CA VAL A 366 13.18 -13.79 -6.13
C VAL A 366 11.98 -14.04 -7.05
N CYS A 367 11.27 -12.99 -7.48
CA CYS A 367 9.96 -13.15 -8.14
C CYS A 367 9.95 -12.94 -9.67
N TRP A 368 11.10 -12.83 -10.34
CA TRP A 368 11.16 -12.38 -11.74
C TRP A 368 10.42 -13.28 -12.73
N ALA A 369 10.46 -14.59 -12.47
CA ALA A 369 9.76 -15.60 -13.27
C ALA A 369 8.23 -15.52 -13.11
N GLU A 370 7.74 -14.99 -11.99
CA GLU A 370 6.31 -14.84 -11.70
C GLU A 370 5.72 -13.56 -12.32
N LEU A 371 6.56 -12.64 -12.79
CA LEU A 371 6.13 -11.44 -13.50
C LEU A 371 5.84 -11.75 -14.97
N GLY A 372 4.78 -11.17 -15.51
CA GLY A 372 4.51 -11.21 -16.94
C GLY A 372 5.40 -10.21 -17.69
N PRO A 373 5.36 -10.19 -19.04
CA PRO A 373 6.15 -9.25 -19.83
C PRO A 373 5.89 -7.78 -19.46
N ALA A 374 4.65 -7.44 -19.11
CA ALA A 374 4.30 -6.08 -18.71
C ALA A 374 4.80 -5.75 -17.29
N GLY A 375 4.78 -6.72 -16.37
CA GLY A 375 5.31 -6.57 -15.01
C GLY A 375 6.82 -6.36 -14.98
N ARG A 376 7.58 -7.14 -15.75
CA ARG A 376 9.04 -6.95 -15.87
C ARG A 376 9.39 -5.54 -16.35
N ARG A 377 8.75 -5.09 -17.44
CA ARG A 377 8.96 -3.74 -17.98
C ARG A 377 8.54 -2.63 -17.00
N MET A 378 7.48 -2.85 -16.21
CA MET A 378 7.08 -1.92 -15.16
C MET A 378 8.14 -1.84 -14.07
N VAL A 379 8.67 -2.97 -13.60
CA VAL A 379 9.72 -3.02 -12.58
C VAL A 379 10.98 -2.31 -13.08
N ASP A 380 11.39 -2.55 -14.32
CA ASP A 380 12.53 -1.86 -14.92
C ASP A 380 12.31 -0.36 -15.02
N TRP A 381 11.16 0.07 -15.54
CA TRP A 381 10.81 1.49 -15.63
C TRP A 381 10.82 2.17 -14.25
N LEU A 382 10.16 1.58 -13.24
CA LEU A 382 10.11 2.12 -11.89
C LEU A 382 11.49 2.15 -11.22
N SER A 383 12.36 1.15 -11.46
CA SER A 383 13.74 1.20 -10.97
C SER A 383 14.57 2.30 -11.63
N SER A 384 14.39 2.55 -12.93
CA SER A 384 15.04 3.68 -13.60
C SER A 384 14.57 5.01 -13.03
N VAL A 385 13.26 5.17 -12.77
CA VAL A 385 12.75 6.37 -12.09
C VAL A 385 13.36 6.48 -10.70
N LEU A 386 13.32 5.40 -9.91
CA LEU A 386 13.87 5.34 -8.56
C LEU A 386 15.35 5.77 -8.50
N GLY A 387 16.18 5.24 -9.41
CA GLY A 387 17.59 5.63 -9.50
C GLY A 387 17.82 7.08 -9.94
N ALA A 388 16.83 7.74 -10.55
CA ALA A 388 16.89 9.15 -10.90
C ALA A 388 16.38 10.07 -9.77
N VAL A 389 15.51 9.59 -8.88
CA VAL A 389 14.96 10.38 -7.76
C VAL A 389 15.71 10.22 -6.45
N ASP A 390 16.36 9.08 -6.21
CA ASP A 390 17.12 8.83 -4.99
C ASP A 390 18.59 9.26 -5.19
N PRO A 391 19.05 10.36 -4.56
CA PRO A 391 20.44 10.82 -4.68
C PRO A 391 21.44 9.92 -3.93
N ALA A 392 20.96 9.06 -3.03
CA ALA A 392 21.80 8.23 -2.18
C ALA A 392 21.17 6.83 -2.04
N PRO A 393 21.12 6.05 -3.15
CA PRO A 393 20.52 4.73 -3.14
C PRO A 393 21.26 3.82 -2.15
N PRO A 394 20.54 2.95 -1.43
CA PRO A 394 21.16 1.98 -0.54
C PRO A 394 22.02 1.00 -1.36
N PRO A 395 23.15 0.51 -0.82
CA PRO A 395 23.94 -0.52 -1.47
C PRO A 395 23.09 -1.78 -1.75
N PRO A 396 23.33 -2.48 -2.87
CA PRO A 396 22.57 -3.69 -3.20
C PRO A 396 22.62 -4.74 -2.10
N GLY A 397 21.47 -5.36 -1.80
CA GLY A 397 21.35 -6.39 -0.76
C GLY A 397 21.40 -5.87 0.68
N SER A 398 21.51 -4.56 0.90
CA SER A 398 21.42 -3.98 2.23
C SER A 398 20.05 -4.23 2.87
N SER A 399 20.06 -4.51 4.17
CA SER A 399 18.84 -4.89 4.89
C SER A 399 18.83 -4.47 6.37
N LEU A 400 19.97 -4.02 6.90
CA LEU A 400 20.13 -3.65 8.30
C LEU A 400 19.09 -2.60 8.71
N HIS A 401 19.03 -1.49 8.00
CA HIS A 401 18.09 -0.39 8.25
C HIS A 401 16.63 -0.85 8.27
N LEU A 402 16.20 -1.72 7.33
CA LEU A 402 14.81 -2.23 7.29
C LEU A 402 14.47 -3.12 8.48
N LEU A 403 15.44 -3.93 8.94
CA LEU A 403 15.29 -4.78 10.11
C LEU A 403 15.21 -3.94 11.38
N LEU A 404 16.04 -2.91 11.50
CA LEU A 404 16.02 -1.99 12.65
C LEU A 404 14.77 -1.11 12.66
N ASP A 405 14.24 -0.75 11.49
CA ASP A 405 12.93 -0.12 11.33
C ASP A 405 11.81 -0.96 11.98
N ARG A 406 11.76 -2.26 11.66
CA ARG A 406 10.82 -3.21 12.29
C ARG A 406 11.06 -3.28 13.79
N TYR A 407 12.32 -3.45 14.19
CA TYR A 407 12.74 -3.62 15.57
C TYR A 407 12.25 -2.47 16.46
N LEU A 408 12.38 -1.23 15.98
CA LEU A 408 11.89 -0.02 16.64
C LEU A 408 10.36 0.13 16.57
N ALA A 409 9.73 -0.28 15.46
CA ALA A 409 8.28 -0.25 15.34
C ALA A 409 7.60 -1.21 16.34
N GLU A 410 8.19 -2.40 16.54
CA GLU A 410 7.74 -3.37 17.53
C GLU A 410 7.96 -2.86 18.96
N ALA A 411 9.11 -2.23 19.25
CA ALA A 411 9.38 -1.58 20.53
C ALA A 411 8.27 -0.56 20.90
N ARG A 412 7.91 0.33 19.97
CA ARG A 412 6.83 1.32 20.16
C ARG A 412 5.44 0.71 20.36
N ARG A 413 5.21 -0.51 19.87
CA ARG A 413 3.95 -1.23 20.13
C ARG A 413 3.95 -1.77 21.55
N ILE A 414 5.03 -2.45 21.95
CA ILE A 414 5.20 -3.03 23.29
C ILE A 414 5.11 -1.96 24.38
N GLU A 415 5.69 -0.78 24.16
CA GLU A 415 5.61 0.36 25.09
C GLU A 415 4.16 0.80 25.40
N LYS A 416 3.19 0.44 24.54
CA LYS A 416 1.76 0.75 24.71
C LYS A 416 0.94 -0.41 25.28
N VAL A 417 1.53 -1.59 25.40
CA VAL A 417 0.85 -2.79 25.92
C VAL A 417 0.93 -2.77 27.45
N PRO A 418 -0.20 -2.92 28.17
CA PRO A 418 -0.18 -2.99 29.62
C PRO A 418 0.69 -4.17 30.12
N PRO A 419 1.42 -4.01 31.23
CA PRO A 419 2.26 -5.07 31.76
C PRO A 419 1.40 -6.28 32.19
N ALA A 420 1.75 -7.46 31.68
CA ALA A 420 1.18 -8.75 32.07
C ALA A 420 2.31 -9.71 32.44
N GLY A 421 2.16 -10.49 33.53
CA GLY A 421 3.28 -11.23 34.14
C GLY A 421 4.08 -12.11 33.18
N ALA A 422 3.42 -12.89 32.32
CA ALA A 422 4.09 -13.73 31.33
C ALA A 422 4.82 -12.92 30.24
N LEU A 423 4.23 -11.81 29.80
CA LEU A 423 4.84 -10.90 28.83
C LEU A 423 6.08 -10.22 29.44
N VAL A 424 5.99 -9.72 30.68
CA VAL A 424 7.11 -9.08 31.39
C VAL A 424 8.32 -10.01 31.48
N GLN A 425 8.12 -11.28 31.87
CA GLN A 425 9.20 -12.27 31.91
C GLN A 425 9.80 -12.52 30.52
N ARG A 426 8.98 -12.58 29.47
CA ARG A 426 9.47 -12.75 28.09
C ARG A 426 10.26 -11.53 27.61
N LEU A 427 9.80 -10.32 27.92
CA LEU A 427 10.50 -9.08 27.56
C LEU A 427 11.87 -8.99 28.23
N ALA A 428 11.97 -9.34 29.52
CA ALA A 428 13.24 -9.36 30.23
C ALA A 428 14.23 -10.36 29.59
N ALA A 429 13.77 -11.58 29.27
CA ALA A 429 14.60 -12.59 28.61
C ALA A 429 15.03 -12.18 27.19
N LEU A 430 14.15 -11.55 26.43
CA LEU A 430 14.48 -11.03 25.10
C LEU A 430 15.48 -9.88 25.18
N ARG A 431 15.32 -8.97 26.15
CA ARG A 431 16.24 -7.86 26.38
C ARG A 431 17.66 -8.36 26.63
N GLU A 432 17.82 -9.35 27.51
CA GLU A 432 19.11 -9.98 27.79
C GLU A 432 19.72 -10.63 26.54
N ALA A 433 18.95 -11.44 25.82
CA ALA A 433 19.41 -12.10 24.60
C ALA A 433 19.80 -11.12 23.47
N GLU A 434 19.07 -10.01 23.33
CA GLU A 434 19.36 -8.95 22.35
C GLU A 434 20.64 -8.18 22.72
N VAL A 435 20.84 -7.86 24.00
CA VAL A 435 22.08 -7.24 24.50
C VAL A 435 23.28 -8.16 24.28
N ASP A 436 23.17 -9.44 24.59
CA ASP A 436 24.24 -10.42 24.39
C ASP A 436 24.59 -10.61 22.90
N SER A 437 23.57 -10.71 22.04
CA SER A 437 23.75 -10.78 20.59
C SER A 437 24.45 -9.53 20.05
N THR A 438 24.04 -8.35 20.52
CA THR A 438 24.66 -7.07 20.14
C THR A 438 26.11 -7.00 20.65
N ARG A 439 26.38 -7.45 21.88
CA ARG A 439 27.75 -7.52 22.42
C ARG A 439 28.66 -8.41 21.57
N ALA A 440 28.15 -9.54 21.09
CA ALA A 440 28.89 -10.43 20.20
C ALA A 440 29.21 -9.75 18.85
N VAL A 441 28.24 -9.04 18.26
CA VAL A 441 28.46 -8.23 17.04
C VAL A 441 29.55 -7.18 17.29
N LEU A 442 29.39 -6.36 18.33
CA LEU A 442 30.34 -5.27 18.64
C LEU A 442 31.75 -5.79 18.95
N THR A 443 31.87 -6.92 19.64
CA THR A 443 33.17 -7.57 19.89
C THR A 443 33.82 -8.03 18.60
N GLY A 444 33.05 -8.66 17.69
CA GLY A 444 33.53 -9.09 16.38
C GLY A 444 33.96 -7.92 15.46
N LEU A 445 33.41 -6.73 15.70
CA LEU A 445 33.77 -5.49 15.02
C LEU A 445 34.93 -4.73 15.69
N GLY A 446 35.37 -5.13 16.90
CA GLY A 446 36.36 -4.39 17.68
C GLY A 446 35.85 -3.03 18.19
N ALA A 447 34.53 -2.85 18.33
CA ALA A 447 33.87 -1.58 18.65
C ALA A 447 33.78 -1.34 20.17
N GLN A 448 34.93 -1.14 20.83
CA GLN A 448 35.00 -1.06 22.30
C GLN A 448 34.21 0.12 22.90
N GLU A 449 34.26 1.30 22.29
CA GLU A 449 33.51 2.46 22.77
C GLU A 449 32.00 2.18 22.83
N GLN A 450 31.48 1.49 21.81
CA GLN A 450 30.07 1.13 21.72
C GLN A 450 29.71 -0.01 22.69
N LEU A 451 30.65 -0.92 22.97
CA LEU A 451 30.50 -1.93 24.04
C LEU A 451 30.33 -1.27 25.41
N ASP A 452 31.13 -0.24 25.70
CA ASP A 452 31.06 0.49 26.97
C ASP A 452 29.71 1.21 27.12
N VAL A 453 29.23 1.85 26.05
CA VAL A 453 27.90 2.49 26.02
C VAL A 453 26.78 1.48 26.25
N LEU A 454 26.83 0.31 25.60
CA LEU A 454 25.84 -0.76 25.80
C LEU A 454 25.91 -1.36 27.23
N GLY A 455 27.08 -1.33 27.86
CA GLY A 455 27.28 -1.76 29.25
C GLY A 455 26.58 -0.87 30.29
N CYS A 456 26.16 0.33 29.92
CA CYS A 456 25.40 1.24 30.81
C CYS A 456 23.91 0.91 30.92
N VAL A 457 23.39 -0.09 30.19
CA VAL A 457 21.99 -0.50 30.28
C VAL A 457 21.67 -1.03 31.69
N PRO A 458 20.64 -0.50 32.39
CA PRO A 458 20.30 -0.95 33.74
C PRO A 458 20.00 -2.45 33.80
N ALA A 459 20.52 -3.13 34.83
CA ALA A 459 20.41 -4.58 34.94
C ALA A 459 18.95 -5.05 35.09
N GLN A 460 18.12 -4.35 35.89
CA GLN A 460 16.74 -4.77 36.17
C GLN A 460 15.79 -3.58 36.35
N PRO A 461 14.89 -3.30 35.40
CA PRO A 461 13.80 -2.35 35.60
C PRO A 461 12.72 -2.95 36.52
N SER A 462 11.80 -2.10 37.00
CA SER A 462 10.63 -2.59 37.72
C SER A 462 9.69 -3.34 36.76
N ALA A 463 8.88 -4.27 37.28
CA ALA A 463 7.90 -5.00 36.46
C ALA A 463 6.86 -4.07 35.79
N GLN A 464 6.62 -2.88 36.35
CA GLN A 464 5.71 -1.88 35.78
C GLN A 464 6.36 -1.13 34.61
N ASP A 465 7.69 -1.05 34.59
CA ASP A 465 8.47 -0.29 33.60
C ASP A 465 9.11 -1.17 32.52
N GLU A 466 8.96 -2.50 32.60
CA GLU A 466 9.64 -3.45 31.69
C GLU A 466 9.34 -3.14 30.21
N GLY A 467 8.11 -2.77 29.85
CA GLY A 467 7.78 -2.40 28.46
C GLY A 467 8.54 -1.18 27.96
N ALA A 468 8.70 -0.17 28.82
CA ALA A 468 9.46 1.05 28.50
C ALA A 468 10.97 0.77 28.46
N ALA A 469 11.49 0.01 29.42
CA ALA A 469 12.90 -0.39 29.49
C ALA A 469 13.31 -1.28 28.30
N PHE A 470 12.44 -2.21 27.89
CA PHE A 470 12.61 -2.99 26.67
C PHE A 470 12.69 -2.07 25.44
N ALA A 471 11.76 -1.13 25.30
CA ALA A 471 11.73 -0.20 24.18
C ALA A 471 12.97 0.72 24.15
N GLU A 472 13.44 1.18 25.30
CA GLU A 472 14.67 1.97 25.45
C GLU A 472 15.92 1.16 25.07
N THR A 473 16.01 -0.10 25.52
CA THR A 473 17.13 -0.98 25.16
C THR A 473 17.19 -1.19 23.65
N ARG A 474 16.05 -1.44 23.00
CA ARG A 474 15.98 -1.56 21.54
C ARG A 474 16.40 -0.28 20.82
N ARG A 475 15.99 0.90 21.33
CA ARG A 475 16.42 2.20 20.80
C ARG A 475 17.94 2.34 20.87
N LEU A 476 18.54 2.04 22.03
CA LEU A 476 19.99 2.09 22.22
C LEU A 476 20.73 1.14 21.26
N ILE A 477 20.27 -0.11 21.15
CA ILE A 477 20.87 -1.11 20.24
C ILE A 477 20.80 -0.62 18.79
N ALA A 478 19.63 -0.18 18.33
CA ALA A 478 19.46 0.30 16.95
C ALA A 478 20.34 1.52 16.66
N ASP A 479 20.36 2.52 17.55
CA ASP A 479 21.17 3.73 17.39
C ASP A 479 22.67 3.42 17.42
N THR A 480 23.08 2.40 18.18
CA THR A 480 24.48 1.94 18.26
C THR A 480 24.90 1.26 16.95
N LEU A 481 24.10 0.32 16.46
CA LEU A 481 24.40 -0.41 15.22
C LEU A 481 24.34 0.52 14.00
N LEU A 482 23.39 1.44 13.93
CA LEU A 482 23.29 2.40 12.82
C LEU A 482 24.45 3.39 12.78
N ARG A 483 24.92 3.88 13.93
CA ARG A 483 26.09 4.78 13.99
C ARG A 483 27.40 4.10 13.61
N LEU A 484 27.50 2.79 13.80
CA LEU A 484 28.66 2.01 13.37
C LEU A 484 28.66 1.72 11.88
N ALA A 485 27.50 1.53 11.26
CA ALA A 485 27.41 1.29 9.82
C ALA A 485 27.91 2.54 9.06
N PRO A 486 29.05 2.47 8.32
CA PRO A 486 29.67 3.65 7.72
C PRO A 486 28.77 4.41 6.73
N ASP A 487 27.86 3.68 6.10
CA ASP A 487 26.88 4.15 5.14
C ASP A 487 25.44 4.09 5.69
N GLY A 488 25.25 3.69 6.95
CA GLY A 488 23.94 3.43 7.57
C GLY A 488 23.24 2.15 7.11
N TYR A 489 23.87 1.34 6.24
CA TYR A 489 23.20 0.24 5.54
C TYR A 489 23.81 -1.15 5.81
N SER A 490 25.12 -1.22 6.12
CA SER A 490 25.78 -2.50 6.40
C SER A 490 26.93 -2.36 7.40
N LEU A 491 27.06 -3.37 8.26
CA LEU A 491 28.21 -3.58 9.15
C LEU A 491 29.26 -4.52 8.53
N ASN A 492 28.93 -5.22 7.43
CA ASN A 492 29.81 -6.24 6.84
C ASN A 492 31.12 -5.63 6.31
N SER A 493 31.10 -4.37 5.89
CA SER A 493 32.28 -3.64 5.41
C SER A 493 33.36 -3.48 6.49
N LEU A 494 32.98 -3.50 7.77
CA LEU A 494 33.90 -3.37 8.90
C LEU A 494 34.62 -4.68 9.25
N CYS A 495 34.08 -5.84 8.85
CA CYS A 495 34.68 -7.13 9.14
C CYS A 495 34.43 -8.15 8.00
N PRO A 496 35.04 -7.95 6.81
CA PRO A 496 34.80 -8.78 5.63
C PRO A 496 35.27 -10.24 5.79
N ALA A 497 36.15 -10.52 6.76
CA ALA A 497 36.68 -11.85 7.05
C ALA A 497 35.90 -12.60 8.15
N ALA A 498 34.81 -12.03 8.67
CA ALA A 498 34.01 -12.68 9.71
C ALA A 498 33.41 -13.99 9.19
N ARG A 499 33.47 -15.05 10.01
CA ARG A 499 32.86 -16.35 9.69
C ARG A 499 31.34 -16.26 9.51
N VAL A 500 30.70 -15.41 10.31
CA VAL A 500 29.28 -15.05 10.18
C VAL A 500 29.24 -13.54 9.96
N PRO A 501 28.67 -13.05 8.85
CA PRO A 501 28.58 -11.62 8.59
C PRO A 501 27.82 -10.89 9.71
N PRO A 502 28.31 -9.74 10.22
CA PRO A 502 27.62 -8.96 11.25
C PRO A 502 26.15 -8.66 10.95
N ASP A 503 25.81 -8.33 9.70
CA ASP A 503 24.42 -8.06 9.30
C ASP A 503 23.52 -9.30 9.46
N GLU A 504 24.07 -10.49 9.23
CA GLU A 504 23.34 -11.75 9.39
C GLU A 504 23.09 -12.07 10.86
N MET A 505 24.05 -11.76 11.75
CA MET A 505 23.85 -11.87 13.20
C MET A 505 22.72 -10.93 13.68
N VAL A 506 22.70 -9.69 13.20
CA VAL A 506 21.63 -8.73 13.53
C VAL A 506 20.29 -9.22 12.97
N ARG A 507 20.25 -9.73 11.74
CA ARG A 507 19.04 -10.34 11.16
C ARG A 507 18.50 -11.46 12.02
N GLN A 508 19.34 -12.40 12.43
CA GLN A 508 18.95 -13.52 13.28
C GLN A 508 18.39 -13.05 14.63
N MET A 509 19.04 -12.07 15.25
CA MET A 509 18.58 -11.45 16.50
C MET A 509 17.18 -10.83 16.34
N VAL A 510 16.99 -9.95 15.36
CA VAL A 510 15.70 -9.27 15.14
C VAL A 510 14.62 -10.29 14.80
N GLU A 511 14.88 -11.24 13.89
CA GLU A 511 13.88 -12.23 13.48
C GLU A 511 13.49 -13.19 14.60
N ALA A 512 14.45 -13.68 15.38
CA ALA A 512 14.16 -14.50 16.56
C ALA A 512 13.29 -13.74 17.55
N SER A 513 13.65 -12.50 17.85
CA SER A 513 12.89 -11.69 18.79
C SER A 513 11.49 -11.33 18.30
N SER A 514 11.33 -10.96 17.02
CA SER A 514 10.00 -10.70 16.44
C SER A 514 9.08 -11.92 16.48
N ARG A 515 9.62 -13.14 16.27
CA ARG A 515 8.85 -14.38 16.42
C ARG A 515 8.39 -14.59 17.86
N GLU A 516 9.27 -14.35 18.83
CA GLU A 516 8.94 -14.50 20.23
C GLU A 516 7.92 -13.48 20.74
N LEU A 517 8.02 -12.22 20.30
CA LEU A 517 7.01 -11.20 20.58
C LEU A 517 5.64 -11.57 19.99
N ALA A 518 5.62 -12.19 18.80
CA ALA A 518 4.37 -12.67 18.19
C ALA A 518 3.73 -13.81 19.01
N VAL A 519 4.53 -14.79 19.46
CA VAL A 519 4.05 -15.89 20.31
C VAL A 519 3.54 -15.39 21.66
N ALA A 520 4.21 -14.39 22.24
CA ALA A 520 3.81 -13.79 23.53
C ALA A 520 2.56 -12.89 23.43
N GLY A 521 1.98 -12.71 22.24
CA GLY A 521 0.84 -11.80 22.02
C GLY A 521 1.20 -10.32 22.13
N GLY A 522 2.49 -9.97 22.23
CA GLY A 522 2.95 -8.59 22.33
C GLY A 522 2.73 -7.76 21.05
N LEU A 523 2.47 -8.43 19.93
CA LEU A 523 2.23 -7.80 18.62
C LEU A 523 0.77 -7.88 18.14
N ALA A 524 -0.15 -8.40 18.96
CA ALA A 524 -1.55 -8.63 18.62
C ALA A 524 -2.44 -7.38 18.71
#